data_AF-A0A2G9REH6-F1
#
_entry.id   AF-A0A2G9REH6-F1
#
_cell.length_a   1.000
_cell.length_b   1.000
_cell.length_c   1.000
_cell.angle_alpha   90.00
_cell.angle_beta   90.00
_cell.angle_gamma   90.00
#
_symmetry.space_group_name_H-M   'P 1'
#
loop_
_entity.id
_entity.type
_entity.pdbx_description
1 polymer ?
#
loop_
_entity_poly.entity_id
_entity_poly.type
_entity_poly.pdbx_seq_one_letter_code
_entity_poly.pdbx_strand_id
1 'polypeptide(L)'
;GTDVFPLQTTLLKDLEQFPDPDVFFPNRFLDNNGDLKKHSALLSFSTGKRICPGESLARMELFLFFTTLLQKFTLTTTVPRKDLDLTPEVSSAGHLPRAYKMCVIPRNGTLLSNISN
;
A
#
# COMPACT_ATOMS: atom_id res chain seq x y z
N GLY A 1 13.24 32.24 -9.47
CA GLY A 1 12.22 31.54 -10.28
C GLY A 1 10.93 31.51 -9.49
N THR A 2 9.80 31.22 -10.14
CA THR A 2 8.50 31.05 -9.46
C THR A 2 8.42 29.66 -8.85
N ASP A 3 7.97 29.56 -7.60
CA ASP A 3 7.75 28.28 -6.94
C ASP A 3 6.49 27.60 -7.46
N VAL A 4 6.57 26.29 -7.68
CA VAL A 4 5.46 25.46 -8.18
C VAL A 4 5.33 24.23 -7.31
N PHE A 5 4.13 24.00 -6.78
CA PHE A 5 3.83 22.88 -5.89
C PHE A 5 2.90 21.89 -6.59
N PRO A 6 3.39 20.71 -7.04
CA PRO A 6 2.52 19.69 -7.60
C PRO A 6 1.71 19.01 -6.49
N LEU A 7 0.40 19.24 -6.48
CA LEU A 7 -0.52 18.63 -5.52
C LEU A 7 -0.85 17.18 -5.91
N GLN A 8 0.09 16.27 -5.65
CA GLN A 8 -0.03 14.84 -5.99
C GLN A 8 -1.27 14.19 -5.37
N THR A 9 -1.66 14.62 -4.18
CA THR A 9 -2.84 14.11 -3.46
C THR A 9 -4.13 14.33 -4.25
N THR A 10 -4.26 15.45 -4.96
CA THR A 10 -5.43 15.73 -5.79
C THR A 10 -5.47 14.80 -7.01
N LEU A 11 -4.33 14.52 -7.64
CA LEU A 11 -4.27 13.59 -8.78
C LEU A 11 -4.61 12.15 -8.37
N LEU A 12 -4.13 11.71 -7.21
CA LEU A 12 -4.45 10.38 -6.67
C LEU A 12 -5.91 10.27 -6.19
N LYS A 13 -6.64 11.39 -6.13
CA LYS A 13 -8.07 11.45 -5.77
C LYS A 13 -8.95 11.97 -6.92
N ASP A 14 -8.44 12.01 -8.14
CA ASP A 14 -9.21 12.42 -9.31
C ASP A 14 -10.36 11.43 -9.54
N LEU A 15 -11.60 11.92 -9.52
CA LEU A 15 -12.81 11.10 -9.67
C LEU A 15 -12.95 10.48 -11.06
N GLU A 16 -12.38 11.10 -12.10
CA GLU A 16 -12.41 10.56 -13.46
C GLU A 16 -11.46 9.38 -13.61
N GLN A 17 -10.34 9.40 -12.88
CA GLN A 17 -9.31 8.36 -12.92
C GLN A 17 -9.56 7.26 -11.89
N PHE A 18 -10.04 7.64 -10.71
CA PHE A 18 -10.27 6.76 -9.57
C PHE A 18 -11.66 7.01 -8.98
N PRO A 19 -12.71 6.36 -9.51
CA PRO A 19 -14.05 6.40 -8.91
C PRO A 19 -13.99 5.96 -7.44
N ASP A 20 -14.67 6.64 -6.53
CA ASP A 20 -14.58 6.38 -5.07
C ASP A 20 -13.13 6.36 -4.53
N PRO A 21 -12.36 7.46 -4.67
CA PRO A 21 -10.91 7.47 -4.42
C PRO A 21 -10.54 7.24 -2.95
N ASP A 22 -11.46 7.49 -2.02
CA ASP A 22 -11.25 7.26 -0.59
C ASP A 22 -11.45 5.79 -0.18
N VAL A 23 -11.96 4.94 -1.10
CA VAL A 23 -12.14 3.51 -0.84
C VAL A 23 -10.90 2.74 -1.30
N PHE A 24 -10.33 1.92 -0.40
CA PHE A 24 -9.28 0.98 -0.77
C PHE A 24 -9.87 -0.16 -1.61
N PHE A 25 -9.60 -0.15 -2.92
CA PHE A 25 -10.10 -1.14 -3.87
C PHE A 25 -8.99 -1.56 -4.85
N PRO A 26 -8.35 -2.71 -4.63
CA PRO A 26 -7.24 -3.18 -5.47
C PRO A 26 -7.61 -3.39 -6.94
N ASN A 27 -8.86 -3.75 -7.23
CA ASN A 27 -9.32 -4.07 -8.58
C ASN A 27 -9.23 -2.88 -9.55
N ARG A 28 -9.07 -1.64 -9.08
CA ARG A 28 -8.80 -0.46 -9.94
C ARG A 28 -7.52 -0.63 -10.78
N PHE A 29 -6.59 -1.46 -10.30
CA PHE A 29 -5.32 -1.74 -10.96
C PHE A 29 -5.34 -3.05 -11.76
N LEU A 30 -6.50 -3.67 -11.92
CA LEU A 30 -6.67 -4.87 -12.73
C LEU A 30 -7.54 -4.56 -13.95
N ASP A 31 -7.31 -5.27 -15.04
CA ASP A 31 -8.24 -5.28 -16.18
C ASP A 31 -9.32 -6.36 -16.02
N ASN A 32 -10.18 -6.51 -17.03
CA ASN A 32 -11.29 -7.47 -17.01
C ASN A 32 -10.84 -8.93 -16.96
N ASN A 33 -9.60 -9.23 -17.32
CA ASN A 33 -9.02 -10.56 -17.26
C ASN A 33 -8.32 -10.83 -15.91
N GLY A 34 -8.20 -9.80 -15.06
CA GLY A 34 -7.47 -9.85 -13.80
C GLY A 34 -5.97 -9.58 -13.95
N ASP A 35 -5.52 -9.13 -15.13
CA ASP A 35 -4.13 -8.77 -15.36
C ASP A 35 -3.83 -7.36 -14.82
N LEU A 36 -2.57 -7.13 -14.43
CA LEU A 36 -2.14 -5.83 -13.91
C LEU A 36 -2.25 -4.75 -14.98
N LYS A 37 -3.13 -3.78 -14.75
CA LYS A 37 -3.30 -2.60 -15.58
C LYS A 37 -2.45 -1.45 -15.04
N LYS A 38 -1.50 -0.97 -15.85
CA LYS A 38 -0.73 0.24 -15.51
C LYS A 38 -1.64 1.47 -15.58
N HIS A 39 -1.65 2.27 -14.52
CA HIS A 39 -2.42 3.52 -14.46
C HIS A 39 -1.48 4.72 -14.65
N SER A 40 -1.67 5.51 -15.70
CA SER A 40 -0.83 6.70 -15.97
C SER A 40 -1.01 7.79 -14.91
N ALA A 41 -2.19 7.87 -14.28
CA ALA A 41 -2.45 8.79 -13.17
C ALA A 41 -1.86 8.35 -11.82
N LEU A 42 -1.26 7.14 -11.72
CA LEU A 42 -0.60 6.70 -10.49
C LEU A 42 0.80 7.32 -10.38
N LEU A 43 0.86 8.50 -9.76
CA LEU A 43 2.08 9.32 -9.64
C LEU A 43 2.65 9.38 -8.21
N SER A 44 2.60 8.27 -7.46
CA SER A 44 3.10 8.19 -6.08
C SER A 44 4.58 8.56 -5.92
N PHE A 45 5.35 8.50 -7.01
CA PHE A 45 6.78 8.83 -7.04
C PHE A 45 7.09 10.12 -7.83
N SER A 46 6.08 10.99 -8.01
CA SER A 46 6.15 12.17 -8.89
C SER A 46 6.30 11.79 -10.38
N THR A 47 6.73 12.73 -11.22
CA THR A 47 6.98 12.51 -12.65
C THR A 47 8.01 13.51 -13.21
N GLY A 48 8.47 13.27 -14.43
CA GLY A 48 9.38 14.16 -15.17
C GLY A 48 10.82 14.14 -14.65
N LYS A 49 11.56 15.25 -14.86
CA LYS A 49 13.01 15.34 -14.56
C LYS A 49 13.36 15.20 -13.07
N ARG A 50 12.36 15.28 -12.19
CA ARG A 50 12.50 15.17 -10.73
C ARG A 50 11.68 14.00 -10.17
N ILE A 51 11.37 13.00 -10.99
CA ILE A 51 10.79 11.74 -10.53
C ILE A 51 11.70 11.12 -9.45
N CYS A 52 11.11 10.43 -8.48
CA CYS A 52 11.86 9.84 -7.37
C CYS A 52 12.97 8.91 -7.90
N PRO A 53 14.25 9.20 -7.64
CA PRO A 53 15.33 8.34 -8.10
C PRO A 53 15.31 6.95 -7.45
N GLY A 54 14.64 6.83 -6.29
CA GLY A 54 14.45 5.57 -5.57
C GLY A 54 13.22 4.76 -5.97
N GLU A 55 12.44 5.16 -7.00
CA GLU A 55 11.18 4.48 -7.36
C GLU A 55 11.36 2.97 -7.58
N SER A 56 12.35 2.56 -8.37
CA SER A 56 12.59 1.14 -8.66
C SER A 56 12.96 0.34 -7.40
N LEU A 57 13.77 0.94 -6.52
CA LEU A 57 14.15 0.33 -5.25
C LEU A 57 12.94 0.19 -4.33
N ALA A 58 12.17 1.27 -4.14
CA ALA A 58 10.98 1.26 -3.30
C ALA A 58 9.95 0.23 -3.79
N ARG A 59 9.73 0.10 -5.11
CA ARG A 59 8.83 -0.92 -5.68
C ARG A 59 9.31 -2.34 -5.36
N MET A 60 10.61 -2.60 -5.47
CA MET A 60 11.21 -3.89 -5.13
C MET A 60 11.06 -4.19 -3.64
N GLU A 61 11.41 -3.24 -2.78
CA GLU A 61 11.30 -3.37 -1.32
C GLU A 61 9.85 -3.63 -0.89
N LEU A 62 8.89 -2.83 -1.38
CA LEU A 62 7.47 -3.02 -1.09
C LEU A 62 7.02 -4.43 -1.50
N PHE A 63 7.33 -4.85 -2.73
CA PHE A 63 6.95 -6.17 -3.20
C PHE A 63 7.55 -7.29 -2.33
N LEU A 64 8.86 -7.26 -2.10
CA LEU A 64 9.56 -8.30 -1.35
C LEU A 64 9.12 -8.35 0.11
N PHE A 65 9.01 -7.21 0.80
CA PHE A 65 8.59 -7.18 2.19
C PHE A 65 7.14 -7.64 2.35
N PHE A 66 6.20 -7.10 1.56
CA PHE A 66 4.79 -7.51 1.68
C PHE A 66 4.60 -8.98 1.34
N THR A 67 5.18 -9.47 0.23
CA THR A 67 5.04 -10.88 -0.15
C THR A 67 5.70 -11.81 0.86
N THR A 68 6.89 -11.52 1.36
CA THR A 68 7.58 -12.35 2.35
C THR A 68 6.80 -12.44 3.66
N LEU A 69 6.30 -11.30 4.17
CA LEU A 69 5.50 -11.25 5.39
C LEU A 69 4.20 -12.02 5.21
N LEU A 70 3.48 -11.78 4.11
CA LEU A 70 2.20 -12.42 3.82
C LEU A 70 2.34 -13.87 3.33
N GLN A 71 3.53 -14.36 2.99
CA GLN A 71 3.74 -15.79 2.75
C GLN A 71 3.89 -16.55 4.07
N LYS A 72 4.61 -15.96 5.04
CA LYS A 72 4.97 -16.63 6.30
C LYS A 72 3.98 -16.41 7.44
N PHE A 73 3.23 -15.31 7.41
CA PHE A 73 2.39 -14.90 8.54
C PHE A 73 0.98 -14.50 8.12
N THR A 74 0.04 -14.75 9.02
CA THR A 74 -1.32 -14.18 9.00
C THR A 74 -1.32 -12.98 9.94
N LEU A 75 -1.64 -11.81 9.39
CA LEU A 75 -1.76 -10.56 10.14
C LEU A 75 -3.19 -10.45 10.67
N THR A 76 -3.35 -10.31 11.98
CA THR A 76 -4.65 -10.14 12.62
C THR A 76 -4.69 -8.87 13.45
N THR A 77 -5.89 -8.30 13.58
CA THR A 77 -6.11 -7.04 14.28
C THR A 77 -6.38 -7.32 15.75
N THR A 78 -5.91 -6.44 16.64
CA THR A 78 -6.20 -6.52 18.08
C THR A 78 -7.61 -6.02 18.44
N VAL A 79 -8.21 -5.25 17.53
CA VAL A 79 -9.58 -4.72 17.60
C VAL A 79 -10.43 -5.24 16.43
N PRO A 80 -11.77 -5.20 16.52
CA PRO A 80 -12.64 -5.51 15.38
C PRO A 80 -12.33 -4.60 14.18
N ARG A 81 -12.40 -5.14 12.96
CA ARG A 81 -12.05 -4.40 11.73
C ARG A 81 -12.84 -3.10 11.54
N LYS A 82 -14.11 -3.09 11.93
CA LYS A 82 -15.01 -1.93 11.88
C LYS A 82 -14.56 -0.77 12.79
N ASP A 83 -13.74 -1.07 13.80
CA ASP A 83 -13.28 -0.10 14.79
C ASP A 83 -11.87 0.42 14.44
N LEU A 84 -11.30 -0.01 13.30
CA LEU A 84 -10.06 0.55 12.77
C LEU A 84 -10.32 1.89 12.10
N ASP A 85 -9.74 2.95 12.67
CA ASP A 85 -9.70 4.25 12.02
C ASP A 85 -8.57 4.30 10.99
N LEU A 86 -8.95 4.39 9.70
CA LEU A 86 -8.01 4.50 8.58
C LEU A 86 -7.72 5.95 8.19
N THR A 87 -8.32 6.93 8.88
CA THR A 87 -8.04 8.34 8.61
C THR A 87 -6.58 8.64 8.95
N PRO A 88 -5.83 9.30 8.05
CA PRO A 88 -4.45 9.64 8.33
C PRO A 88 -4.36 10.73 9.40
N GLU A 89 -3.34 10.64 10.24
CA GLU A 89 -2.89 11.80 11.02
C GLU A 89 -2.24 12.79 10.08
N VAL A 90 -2.82 13.99 10.02
CA VAL A 90 -2.28 15.09 9.21
C VAL A 90 -1.06 15.65 9.92
N SER A 91 0.11 15.46 9.33
CA SER A 91 1.38 16.01 9.82
C SER A 91 2.07 16.81 8.72
N SER A 92 3.00 17.68 9.10
CA SER A 92 3.87 18.40 8.14
C SER A 92 4.76 17.45 7.32
N ALA A 93 4.94 16.20 7.76
CA ALA A 93 5.69 15.16 7.06
C ALA A 93 4.83 14.35 6.05
N GLY A 94 3.54 14.67 5.91
CA GLY A 94 2.60 13.98 5.03
C GLY A 94 1.49 13.23 5.78
N HIS A 95 0.80 12.34 5.05
CA HIS A 95 -0.24 11.48 5.61
C HIS A 95 0.38 10.30 6.36
N LEU A 96 0.31 10.35 7.70
CA LEU A 96 0.81 9.26 8.53
C LEU A 96 -0.34 8.35 8.98
N PRO A 97 -0.14 7.02 9.01
CA PRO A 97 -1.12 6.14 9.63
C PRO A 97 -1.16 6.40 11.15
N ARG A 98 -2.35 6.31 11.74
CA ARG A 98 -2.49 6.30 13.20
C ARG A 98 -1.75 5.13 13.81
N ALA A 99 -1.28 5.29 15.04
CA ALA A 99 -0.69 4.19 15.78
C ALA A 99 -1.71 3.05 15.97
N TYR A 100 -1.36 1.84 15.53
CA TYR A 100 -2.20 0.65 15.67
C TYR A 100 -1.37 -0.56 16.14
N LYS A 101 -2.05 -1.54 16.73
CA LYS A 101 -1.45 -2.82 17.13
C LYS A 101 -2.03 -3.96 16.32
N MET A 102 -1.18 -4.85 15.86
CA MET A 102 -1.55 -6.08 15.18
C MET A 102 -0.82 -7.28 15.79
N CYS A 103 -1.40 -8.47 15.61
CA CYS A 103 -0.77 -9.73 15.92
C CYS A 103 -0.26 -10.36 14.61
N VAL A 104 0.93 -10.97 14.68
CA VAL A 104 1.58 -11.61 13.54
C VAL A 104 1.68 -13.10 13.87
N ILE A 105 0.82 -13.91 13.25
CA ILE A 105 0.69 -15.33 13.57
C ILE A 105 1.36 -16.15 12.47
N PRO A 106 2.32 -17.04 12.76
CA PRO A 106 2.91 -17.91 11.74
C PRO A 106 1.84 -18.72 11.00
N ARG A 107 1.93 -18.80 9.67
CA ARG A 107 1.14 -19.74 8.87
C ARG A 107 1.79 -21.11 9.00
N ASN A 108 1.16 -22.02 9.74
CA ASN A 108 1.64 -23.40 9.85
C ASN A 108 1.57 -24.09 8.49
N GLY A 109 2.71 -24.13 7.81
CA GLY A 109 2.87 -24.78 6.52
C GLY A 109 4.34 -24.84 6.14
N THR A 110 5.12 -25.66 6.85
CA THR A 110 6.25 -26.53 6.42
C THR A 110 7.23 -26.76 7.59
N LEU A 111 7.29 -28.02 8.07
CA LEU A 111 8.31 -28.66 8.93
C LEU A 111 8.42 -28.30 10.44
N LEU A 112 7.47 -28.75 11.26
CA LEU A 112 7.75 -29.18 12.66
C LEU A 112 6.86 -30.35 13.12
N SER A 113 6.37 -31.22 12.22
CA SER A 113 5.66 -32.45 12.60
C SER A 113 6.52 -33.72 12.63
N ASN A 114 7.84 -33.62 12.39
CA ASN A 114 8.75 -34.78 12.38
C ASN A 114 9.78 -34.79 13.52
N ILE A 115 9.54 -34.07 14.62
CA ILE A 115 10.35 -34.20 15.85
C ILE A 115 9.40 -34.40 17.03
N SER A 116 8.73 -35.55 17.03
CA SER A 116 8.20 -36.23 18.22
C SER A 116 7.60 -37.56 17.78
N ASN A 117 8.48 -38.56 17.63
CA ASN A 117 8.28 -39.97 17.98
C ASN A 117 9.61 -40.69 17.80
#